data_AF-A0AA38JDR9-F1
#
_entry.id   AF-A0AA38JDR9-F1
#
_cell.length_a   1.000
_cell.length_b   1.000
_cell.length_c   1.000
_cell.angle_alpha   90.00
_cell.angle_beta   90.00
_cell.angle_gamma   90.00
#
_symmetry.space_group_name_H-M   'P 1'
#
loop_
_entity.id
_entity.type
_entity.pdbx_description
1 polymer ?
#
loop_
_entity_poly.entity_id
_entity_poly.type
_entity_poly.pdbx_seq_one_letter_code
_entity_poly.pdbx_strand_id
1 'polypeptide(L)'
;KLTDSDWTALESIKNWLSEFRTATTEMSTTKNPMLSQTHLVFRGLQRSIKSIIMSLPANANATLKTALVETHKKLSNYYFKFDVCPYYL
;
A
#
# COMPACT_ATOMS: atom_id res chain seq x y z
N LYS A 1 -25.94 1.95 10.35
CA LYS A 1 -25.08 1.96 11.56
C LYS A 1 -23.87 1.10 11.25
N LEU A 2 -22.64 1.58 11.47
CA LEU A 2 -21.42 0.79 11.20
C LEU A 2 -21.31 -0.35 12.20
N THR A 3 -20.88 -1.52 11.74
CA THR A 3 -20.58 -2.69 12.58
C THR A 3 -19.17 -2.58 13.16
N ASP A 4 -18.85 -3.37 14.19
CA ASP A 4 -17.49 -3.45 14.74
C ASP A 4 -16.46 -3.91 13.70
N SER A 5 -16.89 -4.74 12.73
CA SER A 5 -16.06 -5.16 11.61
C SER A 5 -15.73 -4.02 10.65
N ASP A 6 -16.69 -3.11 10.43
CA ASP A 6 -16.47 -1.93 9.60
C ASP A 6 -15.49 -0.96 10.29
N TRP A 7 -15.62 -0.77 11.61
CA TRP A 7 -14.68 0.03 12.39
C TRP A 7 -13.26 -0.54 12.37
N THR A 8 -13.14 -1.87 12.47
CA THR A 8 -11.84 -2.56 12.38
C THR A 8 -11.20 -2.38 11.00
N ALA A 9 -12.00 -2.47 9.93
CA ALA A 9 -11.54 -2.21 8.58
C ALA A 9 -11.08 -0.76 8.41
N LEU A 10 -11.84 0.21 8.91
CA LEU A 10 -11.50 1.63 8.86
C LEU A 10 -10.20 1.94 9.61
N GLU A 11 -10.00 1.38 10.80
CA GLU A 11 -8.76 1.58 11.56
C GLU A 11 -7.56 0.97 10.82
N SER A 12 -7.73 -0.21 10.22
CA SER A 12 -6.68 -0.83 9.40
C SER A 12 -6.29 0.02 8.19
N ILE A 13 -7.27 0.59 7.49
CA ILE A 13 -7.05 1.48 6.34
C ILE A 13 -6.36 2.77 6.79
N LYS A 14 -6.80 3.37 7.89
CA LYS A 14 -6.20 4.58 8.46
C LYS A 14 -4.73 4.34 8.83
N ASN A 15 -4.43 3.21 9.46
CA ASN A 15 -3.06 2.84 9.79
C ASN A 15 -2.21 2.68 8.52
N TRP A 16 -2.74 2.00 7.50
CA TRP A 16 -2.06 1.88 6.22
C TRP A 16 -1.81 3.24 5.54
N LEU A 17 -2.77 4.17 5.59
CA LEU A 17 -2.58 5.53 5.05
C LEU A 17 -1.48 6.30 5.80
N SER A 18 -1.34 6.07 7.10
CA SER A 18 -0.25 6.62 7.91
C SER A 18 1.11 6.04 7.51
N GLU A 19 1.18 4.73 7.31
CA GLU A 19 2.37 4.04 6.79
C GLU A 19 2.75 4.58 5.41
N PHE A 20 1.77 4.70 4.51
CA PHE A 20 1.95 5.24 3.17
C PHE A 20 2.50 6.67 3.18
N ARG A 21 1.92 7.54 4.02
CA ARG A 21 2.40 8.92 4.19
C ARG A 21 3.84 8.94 4.70
N THR A 22 4.16 8.11 5.68
CA THR A 22 5.51 8.04 6.25
C THR A 22 6.53 7.62 5.19
N ALA A 23 6.24 6.53 4.48
CA ALA A 23 7.10 5.99 3.45
C ALA A 23 7.32 6.96 2.27
N THR A 24 6.25 7.63 1.83
CA THR A 24 6.36 8.64 0.76
C THR A 24 7.10 9.90 1.21
N THR A 25 6.96 10.30 2.48
CA THR A 25 7.73 11.41 3.05
C THR A 25 9.22 11.06 3.07
N GLU A 26 9.58 9.88 3.57
CA GLU A 26 10.97 9.38 3.57
C GLU A 26 11.56 9.33 2.16
N MET A 27 10.82 8.77 1.20
CA MET A 27 11.28 8.71 -0.18
C MET A 27 11.46 10.10 -0.81
N SER A 28 10.63 11.07 -0.43
CA SER A 28 10.70 12.44 -0.97
C SER A 28 11.86 13.24 -0.37
N THR A 29 12.26 12.95 0.87
CA THR A 29 13.38 13.62 1.54
C THR A 29 14.73 12.94 1.27
N THR A 30 14.72 11.72 0.72
CA THR A 30 15.94 10.98 0.38
C THR A 30 16.55 11.50 -0.92
N LYS A 31 17.65 12.24 -0.80
CA LYS A 31 18.35 12.85 -1.96
C LYS A 31 18.87 11.83 -2.97
N ASN A 32 19.33 10.67 -2.50
CA ASN A 32 19.85 9.57 -3.32
C ASN A 32 19.20 8.26 -2.86
N PRO A 33 17.98 7.93 -3.31
CA PRO A 33 17.30 6.73 -2.89
C PRO A 33 18.03 5.49 -3.42
N MET A 34 18.39 4.58 -2.52
CA MET A 34 18.94 3.29 -2.92
C MET A 34 17.80 2.44 -3.50
N LEU A 35 17.99 1.84 -4.68
CA LEU A 35 16.97 1.03 -5.35
C LEU A 35 16.43 -0.10 -4.43
N SER A 36 17.30 -0.71 -3.64
CA SER A 36 16.93 -1.73 -2.64
C SER A 36 15.98 -1.19 -1.56
N GLN A 37 16.18 0.05 -1.10
CA GLN A 37 15.32 0.72 -0.12
C GLN A 37 13.96 1.06 -0.73
N THR A 38 13.94 1.58 -1.96
CA THR A 38 12.70 1.80 -2.72
C THR A 38 11.92 0.50 -2.89
N HIS A 39 12.57 -0.60 -3.27
CA HIS A 39 11.92 -1.92 -3.36
C HIS A 39 11.41 -2.43 -2.03
N LEU A 40 12.12 -2.18 -0.92
CA LEU A 40 11.65 -2.58 0.41
C LEU A 40 10.38 -1.83 0.79
N VAL A 41 10.34 -0.51 0.56
CA VAL A 41 9.18 0.35 0.83
C VAL A 41 7.95 -0.11 0.05
N PHE A 42 8.06 -0.26 -1.28
CA PHE A 42 6.91 -0.68 -2.10
C PHE A 42 6.41 -2.07 -1.71
N ARG A 43 7.31 -3.04 -1.49
CA ARG A 43 6.93 -4.39 -1.04
C ARG A 43 6.28 -4.38 0.34
N GLY A 44 6.74 -3.53 1.26
CA GLY A 44 6.13 -3.33 2.57
C GLY A 44 4.69 -2.85 2.46
N LEU A 45 4.45 -1.79 1.66
CA LEU A 45 3.11 -1.24 1.43
C LEU A 45 2.17 -2.25 0.77
N GLN A 46 2.65 -3.03 -0.21
CA GLN A 46 1.86 -4.08 -0.85
C GLN A 46 1.48 -5.19 0.13
N ARG A 47 2.42 -5.64 0.96
CA ARG A 47 2.17 -6.67 1.97
C ARG A 47 1.11 -6.19 2.98
N SER A 48 1.20 -4.94 3.41
CA SER A 48 0.24 -4.33 4.34
C SER A 48 -1.17 -4.29 3.74
N ILE A 49 -1.35 -3.81 2.51
CA ILE A 49 -2.67 -3.87 1.83
C ILE A 49 -3.17 -5.31 1.65
N LYS A 50 -2.30 -6.25 1.26
CA LYS A 50 -2.70 -7.65 1.09
C LYS A 50 -3.25 -8.22 2.40
N SER A 51 -2.62 -7.89 3.53
CA SER A 51 -3.09 -8.29 4.86
C SER A 51 -4.50 -7.74 5.15
N ILE A 52 -4.74 -6.46 4.85
CA ILE A 52 -6.05 -5.82 5.01
C ILE A 52 -7.11 -6.51 4.14
N ILE A 53 -6.80 -6.78 2.86
CA ILE A 53 -7.75 -7.46 1.97
C ILE A 53 -8.11 -8.85 2.51
N MET A 54 -7.14 -9.58 3.07
CA MET A 54 -7.35 -10.91 3.63
C MET A 54 -8.11 -10.91 4.96
N SER A 55 -8.05 -9.83 5.74
CA SER A 55 -8.77 -9.71 7.01
C SER A 55 -10.20 -9.17 6.85
N LEU A 56 -10.55 -8.62 5.67
CA LEU A 56 -11.90 -8.14 5.40
C LEU A 56 -12.92 -9.28 5.35
N PRO A 57 -14.08 -9.13 5.99
CA PRO A 57 -15.12 -10.15 5.96
C PRO A 57 -15.73 -10.29 4.55
N ALA A 58 -16.35 -11.44 4.28
CA ALA A 58 -16.92 -11.75 2.95
C ALA A 58 -17.99 -10.73 2.52
N ASN A 59 -18.76 -10.22 3.48
CA ASN A 59 -19.80 -9.20 3.28
C ASN A 59 -19.29 -7.75 3.29
N ALA A 60 -17.98 -7.51 3.42
CA ALA A 60 -17.45 -6.15 3.41
C ALA A 60 -17.77 -5.43 2.09
N ASN A 61 -17.92 -4.12 2.18
CA ASN A 61 -18.33 -3.26 1.08
C ASN A 61 -17.51 -3.53 -0.20
N ALA A 62 -18.20 -3.79 -1.32
CA ALA A 62 -17.57 -4.16 -2.59
C ALA A 62 -16.70 -3.03 -3.17
N THR A 63 -17.11 -1.77 -2.99
CA THR A 63 -16.32 -0.59 -3.40
C THR A 63 -15.01 -0.54 -2.63
N LEU A 64 -15.05 -0.80 -1.32
CA LEU A 64 -13.84 -0.83 -0.50
C LEU A 64 -12.87 -1.94 -0.94
N LYS A 65 -13.37 -3.17 -1.16
CA LYS A 65 -12.56 -4.28 -1.67
C LYS A 65 -11.91 -3.93 -3.01
N THR A 66 -12.69 -3.34 -3.92
CA THR A 66 -12.21 -2.92 -5.23
C THR A 66 -11.10 -1.89 -5.10
N ALA A 67 -11.31 -0.84 -4.30
CA ALA A 67 -10.32 0.21 -4.08
C ALA A 67 -9.00 -0.34 -3.50
N LEU A 68 -9.07 -1.28 -2.55
CA LEU A 68 -7.86 -1.91 -1.98
C LEU A 68 -7.11 -2.77 -3.01
N VAL A 69 -7.84 -3.55 -3.82
CA VAL A 69 -7.24 -4.34 -4.90
C VAL A 69 -6.60 -3.44 -5.96
N GLU A 70 -7.26 -2.36 -6.35
CA GLU A 70 -6.72 -1.36 -7.28
C GLU A 70 -5.48 -0.68 -6.72
N THR A 71 -5.48 -0.34 -5.42
CA THR A 71 -4.32 0.23 -4.75
C THR A 71 -3.13 -0.74 -4.74
N HIS A 72 -3.38 -2.02 -4.42
CA HIS A 72 -2.35 -3.07 -4.50
C HIS A 72 -1.76 -3.19 -5.90
N LYS A 73 -2.61 -3.21 -6.94
CA LYS A 73 -2.18 -3.25 -8.34
C LYS A 73 -1.38 -2.01 -8.73
N LYS A 74 -1.81 -0.82 -8.29
CA LYS A 74 -1.11 0.44 -8.58
C LYS A 74 0.30 0.43 -8.00
N LEU A 75 0.48 -0.03 -6.77
CA LEU A 75 1.80 -0.19 -6.15
C LEU A 75 2.67 -1.19 -6.92
N SER A 76 2.08 -2.29 -7.40
CA SER A 76 2.80 -3.28 -8.22
C SER A 76 3.28 -2.70 -9.55
N ASN A 77 2.46 -1.87 -10.19
CA ASN A 77 2.84 -1.21 -11.43
C ASN A 77 3.96 -0.20 -11.22
N TYR A 78 3.97 0.52 -10.08
CA TYR A 78 5.08 1.39 -9.73
C TYR A 78 6.37 0.61 -9.50
N TYR A 79 6.29 -0.51 -8.78
CA TYR A 79 7.44 -1.40 -8.57
C TYR A 79 8.08 -1.82 -9.90
N PHE A 80 7.28 -2.32 -10.84
CA PHE A 80 7.79 -2.76 -12.15
C PHE A 80 8.40 -1.62 -12.98
N LYS A 81 7.92 -0.38 -12.82
CA LYS A 81 8.52 0.78 -13.51
C LYS A 81 9.93 1.09 -13.02
N PHE A 82 10.25 0.85 -11.75
CA PHE A 82 11.61 1.05 -11.23
C PHE A 82 12.57 -0.04 -11.72
N ASP A 83 12.12 -1.30 -11.79
CA ASP A 83 12.93 -2.41 -12.32
C ASP A 83 13.30 -2.23 -13.80
N VAL A 84 12.45 -1.59 -14.59
CA VAL A 84 12.65 -1.42 -16.05
C VAL A 84 13.32 -0.08 -16.40
N CYS A 85 13.51 0.82 -15.44
CA CYS A 85 14.04 2.16 -15.71
C CYS A 85 15.57 2.14 -15.89
N PRO A 86 16.10 2.52 -17.07
CA PRO A 86 17.53 2.44 -17.38
C PRO A 86 18.40 3.47 -16.62
N TYR A 87 17.78 4.39 -15.88
CA TYR A 87 18.46 5.44 -15.10
C TYR A 87 18.72 5.05 -13.64
N TYR A 88 18.28 3.85 -13.21
CA TYR A 88 18.48 3.33 -11.85
C TYR A 88 19.60 2.27 -11.77
N LEU A 89 20.45 2.17 -12.79
CA LEU A 89 21.67 1.34 -12.84
C LEU A 89 22.92 2.20 -12.63
#